data_AF-A0A1N6ZM48-F1
#
_entry.id   AF-A0A1N6ZM48-F1
#
_cell.length_a   1.000
_cell.length_b   1.000
_cell.length_c   1.000
_cell.angle_alpha   90.00
_cell.angle_beta   90.00
_cell.angle_gamma   90.00
#
_symmetry.space_group_name_H-M   'P 1'
#
loop_
_entity.id
_entity.type
_entity.pdbx_description
1 polymer ?
#
loop_
_entity_poly.entity_id
_entity_poly.type
_entity_poly.pdbx_seq_one_letter_code
_entity_poly.pdbx_strand_id
1 'polypeptide(L)'
;MLRILTLSSLAATGLLLSACATLGTPVGLQAGQTVAVVNSLSWDNPLTGKRDGVRTSWPIKDGKIAPEYFPLAQLKQCEAGGKACTWGVMRAQRSAPKLAYADGGVDLAVNVAIDVARRQDARQGETQTAMAIPQDVAALAGKQLVQPSWKLKYGKVEQVDLDYGVRYQVCVQRYDATGKAIDSCDIPFI
;
A
#
# COMPACT_ATOMS: atom_id res chain seq x y z
N MET A 1 82.26 8.67 23.16
CA MET A 1 81.48 9.41 24.17
C MET A 1 80.54 10.32 23.39
N LEU A 2 79.23 10.44 23.60
CA LEU A 2 78.26 9.87 24.52
C LEU A 2 76.88 10.12 23.84
N ARG A 3 75.96 9.16 23.97
CA ARG A 3 74.57 9.20 23.49
C ARG A 3 73.81 10.40 24.06
N ILE A 4 72.78 10.90 23.36
CA ILE A 4 71.44 11.20 23.92
C ILE A 4 70.39 11.05 22.80
N LEU A 5 69.51 10.08 23.00
CA LEU A 5 68.19 9.97 22.35
C LEU A 5 67.24 10.98 23.00
N THR A 6 66.42 11.65 22.20
CA THR A 6 65.12 12.16 22.66
C THR A 6 64.07 11.90 21.59
N LEU A 7 63.17 10.96 21.89
CA LEU A 7 61.84 10.87 21.31
C LEU A 7 61.06 12.14 21.68
N SER A 8 60.21 12.65 20.78
CA SER A 8 58.86 13.14 21.12
C SER A 8 58.05 13.43 19.86
N SER A 9 57.06 12.57 19.67
CA SER A 9 55.76 12.72 19.01
C SER A 9 55.27 14.15 18.81
N LEU A 10 54.59 14.45 17.69
CA LEU A 10 53.29 15.16 17.69
C LEU A 10 52.66 15.28 16.30
N ALA A 11 51.43 14.73 16.22
CA ALA A 11 50.28 15.18 15.44
C ALA A 11 50.33 15.10 13.90
N ALA A 12 50.12 13.88 13.39
CA ALA A 12 49.40 13.72 12.13
C ALA A 12 47.94 14.20 12.35
N THR A 13 47.63 15.38 11.84
CA THR A 13 46.28 15.95 11.81
C THR A 13 45.47 15.18 10.76
N GLY A 14 44.95 14.01 11.14
CA GLY A 14 43.93 13.32 10.38
C GLY A 14 42.65 14.16 10.42
N LEU A 15 42.39 14.92 9.36
CA LEU A 15 41.10 15.54 9.09
C LEU A 15 40.07 14.42 8.94
N LEU A 16 39.47 14.02 10.07
CA LEU A 16 38.22 13.26 10.10
C LEU A 16 37.13 14.19 9.56
N LEU A 17 36.97 14.21 8.25
CA LEU A 17 35.75 14.67 7.59
C LEU A 17 34.65 13.67 7.99
N SER A 18 34.05 13.90 9.15
CA SER A 18 32.74 13.37 9.52
C SER A 18 31.73 13.95 8.54
N ALA A 19 31.60 13.35 7.37
CA ALA A 19 30.45 13.50 6.52
C ALA A 19 29.28 12.84 7.27
N CYS A 20 28.64 13.60 8.15
CA CYS A 20 27.26 13.34 8.52
C CYS A 20 26.48 13.37 7.20
N ALA A 21 26.24 12.20 6.61
CA ALA A 21 25.30 12.02 5.52
C ALA A 21 23.94 12.45 6.07
N THR A 22 23.64 13.74 5.95
CA THR A 22 22.27 14.22 6.07
C THR A 22 21.53 13.49 4.97
N LEU A 23 20.64 12.57 5.36
CA LEU A 23 19.65 12.00 4.47
C LEU A 23 18.95 13.20 3.80
N GLY A 24 19.34 13.48 2.57
CA GLY A 24 18.84 14.63 1.83
C GLY A 24 17.32 14.57 1.76
N THR A 25 16.67 15.73 1.79
CA THR A 25 15.23 15.80 1.54
C THR A 25 14.95 15.16 0.16
N PRO A 26 14.02 14.20 0.07
CA PRO A 26 13.70 13.57 -1.20
C PRO A 26 13.34 14.60 -2.28
N VAL A 27 13.67 14.28 -3.53
CA VAL A 27 13.38 15.15 -4.68
C VAL A 27 11.91 15.57 -4.66
N GLY A 28 11.67 16.88 -4.78
CA GLY A 28 10.32 17.45 -4.82
C GLY A 28 9.66 17.72 -3.46
N LEU A 29 10.35 17.45 -2.34
CA LEU A 29 9.88 17.76 -0.99
C LEU A 29 10.62 18.93 -0.35
N GLN A 30 9.93 19.63 0.55
CA GLN A 30 10.55 20.59 1.46
C GLN A 30 11.07 19.89 2.73
N ALA A 31 12.01 20.53 3.42
CA ALA A 31 12.55 20.00 4.67
C ALA A 31 11.43 19.71 5.69
N GLY A 32 11.45 18.51 6.27
CA GLY A 32 10.44 18.05 7.22
C GLY A 32 9.14 17.53 6.61
N GLN A 33 8.91 17.68 5.31
CA GLN A 33 7.76 17.05 4.66
C GLN A 33 7.91 15.54 4.56
N THR A 34 6.78 14.85 4.68
CA THR A 34 6.70 13.39 4.49
C THR A 34 5.60 13.05 3.48
N VAL A 35 5.62 11.82 2.97
CA VAL A 35 4.64 11.35 1.98
C VAL A 35 4.09 10.01 2.42
N ALA A 36 2.80 9.81 2.20
CA ALA A 36 2.17 8.50 2.30
C ALA A 36 1.37 8.16 1.04
N VAL A 37 1.27 6.86 0.76
CA VAL A 37 0.39 6.30 -0.25
C VAL A 37 -0.94 5.96 0.41
N VAL A 38 -1.97 6.74 0.12
CA VAL A 38 -3.35 6.47 0.54
C VAL A 38 -3.97 5.53 -0.47
N ASN A 39 -4.52 4.42 -0.02
CA ASN A 39 -5.04 3.41 -0.93
C ASN A 39 -6.20 2.62 -0.34
N SER A 40 -7.08 2.13 -1.20
CA SER A 40 -8.30 1.42 -0.80
C SER A 40 -8.58 0.25 -1.72
N LEU A 41 -9.01 -0.86 -1.14
CA LEU A 41 -9.73 -1.91 -1.86
C LEU A 41 -11.17 -1.90 -1.38
N SER A 42 -12.12 -1.88 -2.31
CA SER A 42 -13.53 -1.84 -1.99
C SER A 42 -14.35 -2.75 -2.90
N TRP A 43 -15.53 -3.14 -2.44
CA TRP A 43 -16.50 -3.97 -3.15
C TRP A 43 -17.92 -3.55 -2.79
N ASP A 44 -18.91 -4.05 -3.52
CA ASP A 44 -20.31 -3.84 -3.18
C ASP A 44 -20.72 -4.88 -2.14
N ASN A 45 -21.16 -4.42 -0.97
CA ASN A 45 -21.61 -5.29 0.10
C ASN A 45 -22.92 -5.98 -0.32
N PRO A 46 -22.95 -7.31 -0.42
CA PRO A 46 -24.12 -8.03 -0.93
C PRO A 46 -25.39 -7.89 -0.08
N LEU A 47 -25.25 -7.54 1.20
CA LEU A 47 -26.35 -7.43 2.16
C LEU A 47 -26.96 -6.03 2.18
N THR A 48 -26.12 -4.99 2.08
CA THR A 48 -26.55 -3.59 2.18
C THR A 48 -26.67 -2.88 0.85
N GLY A 49 -26.03 -3.40 -0.21
CA GLY A 49 -25.92 -2.76 -1.52
C GLY A 49 -25.02 -1.51 -1.52
N LYS A 50 -24.39 -1.17 -0.39
CA LYS A 50 -23.45 -0.05 -0.28
C LYS A 50 -22.03 -0.52 -0.55
N ARG A 51 -21.13 0.42 -0.86
CA ARG A 51 -19.69 0.14 -0.87
C ARG A 51 -19.23 -0.24 0.53
N ASP A 52 -18.38 -1.24 0.58
CA ASP A 52 -17.63 -1.71 1.74
C ASP A 52 -16.17 -1.87 1.32
N GLY A 53 -15.23 -1.86 2.27
CA GLY A 53 -13.82 -1.91 1.92
C GLY A 53 -12.87 -1.51 3.04
N VAL A 54 -11.59 -1.55 2.70
CA VAL A 54 -10.51 -1.17 3.61
C VAL A 54 -9.67 -0.09 2.95
N ARG A 55 -9.52 1.04 3.64
CA ARG A 55 -8.64 2.14 3.27
C ARG A 55 -7.47 2.21 4.25
N THR A 56 -6.25 2.23 3.74
CA THR A 56 -5.04 2.40 4.55
C THR A 56 -4.16 3.51 3.99
N SER A 57 -3.19 3.91 4.80
CA SER A 57 -2.14 4.85 4.43
C SER A 57 -0.79 4.20 4.69
N TRP A 58 0.07 4.18 3.68
CA TRP A 58 1.42 3.64 3.80
C TRP A 58 2.42 4.79 3.82
N PRO A 59 2.99 5.14 4.99
CA PRO A 59 4.09 6.09 5.04
C PRO A 59 5.24 5.57 4.20
N ILE A 60 5.80 6.43 3.34
CA ILE A 60 6.97 6.08 2.55
C ILE A 60 8.19 6.22 3.47
N LYS A 61 8.56 5.13 4.12
CA LYS A 61 9.81 5.00 4.88
C LYS A 61 10.63 3.90 4.22
N ASP A 62 11.84 4.23 3.79
CA ASP A 62 12.81 3.28 3.22
C ASP A 62 12.39 2.55 1.92
N GLY A 63 11.39 3.08 1.20
CA GLY A 63 11.05 2.66 -0.17
C GLY A 63 10.43 1.27 -0.32
N LYS A 64 10.02 0.61 0.78
CA LYS A 64 9.39 -0.72 0.77
C LYS A 64 8.10 -0.71 1.56
N ILE A 65 7.11 -1.45 1.06
CA ILE A 65 5.82 -1.64 1.72
C ILE A 65 5.58 -3.14 1.82
N ALA A 66 5.36 -3.63 3.03
CA ALA A 66 5.05 -5.03 3.27
C ALA A 66 3.72 -5.40 2.59
N PRO A 67 3.57 -6.64 2.09
CA PRO A 67 2.28 -7.10 1.61
C PRO A 67 1.21 -7.00 2.70
N GLU A 68 0.05 -6.50 2.32
CA GLU A 68 -1.12 -6.34 3.18
C GLU A 68 -2.21 -7.31 2.73
N TYR A 69 -2.78 -8.04 3.67
CA TYR A 69 -3.88 -8.97 3.44
C TYR A 69 -5.18 -8.36 3.94
N PHE A 70 -6.22 -8.45 3.14
CA PHE A 70 -7.53 -7.92 3.50
C PHE A 70 -8.34 -8.94 4.31
N PRO A 71 -9.28 -8.49 5.16
CA PRO A 71 -10.31 -9.35 5.71
C PRO A 71 -11.06 -10.10 4.61
N LEU A 72 -11.54 -11.30 4.93
CA LEU A 72 -12.40 -12.03 4.00
C LEU A 72 -13.70 -11.24 3.78
N ALA A 73 -14.17 -11.19 2.54
CA ALA A 73 -15.40 -10.49 2.17
C ALA A 73 -16.32 -11.38 1.33
N GLN A 74 -17.63 -11.17 1.40
CA GLN A 74 -18.57 -11.82 0.49
C GLN A 74 -18.79 -10.94 -0.73
N LEU A 75 -18.82 -11.57 -1.90
CA LEU A 75 -19.12 -10.95 -3.18
C LEU A 75 -20.38 -11.58 -3.77
N LYS A 76 -21.11 -10.79 -4.55
CA LYS A 76 -22.32 -11.20 -5.24
C LYS A 76 -22.30 -10.66 -6.66
N GLN A 77 -22.58 -11.52 -7.62
CA GLN A 77 -22.77 -11.15 -9.01
C GLN A 77 -24.11 -11.69 -9.46
N CYS A 78 -24.91 -10.87 -10.14
CA CYS A 78 -26.19 -11.29 -10.66
C CYS A 78 -26.23 -11.13 -12.18
N GLU A 79 -27.02 -11.98 -12.83
CA GLU A 79 -27.37 -11.83 -14.23
C GLU A 79 -28.16 -10.53 -14.47
N ALA A 80 -28.24 -10.12 -15.73
CA ALA A 80 -29.04 -8.97 -16.13
C ALA A 80 -30.49 -9.09 -15.60
N GLY A 81 -30.97 -8.04 -14.92
CA GLY A 81 -32.29 -8.03 -14.29
C GLY A 81 -32.36 -8.73 -12.92
N GLY A 82 -31.24 -9.17 -12.34
CA GLY A 82 -31.14 -9.57 -10.93
C GLY A 82 -31.77 -10.91 -10.55
N LYS A 83 -32.18 -11.73 -11.53
CA LYS A 83 -32.99 -12.94 -11.30
C LYS A 83 -32.21 -14.15 -10.79
N ALA A 84 -30.95 -14.27 -11.18
CA ALA A 84 -30.04 -15.31 -10.71
C ALA A 84 -28.75 -14.64 -10.21
N CYS A 85 -28.31 -15.01 -9.00
CA CYS A 85 -27.10 -14.47 -8.40
C CYS A 85 -26.19 -15.59 -7.91
N THR A 86 -24.90 -15.41 -8.16
CA THR A 86 -23.81 -16.25 -7.68
C THR A 86 -23.04 -15.51 -6.59
N TRP A 87 -22.61 -16.25 -5.57
CA TRP A 87 -21.97 -15.70 -4.39
C TRP A 87 -20.59 -16.30 -4.17
N GLY A 88 -19.65 -15.52 -3.66
CA GLY A 88 -18.31 -16.01 -3.36
C GLY A 88 -17.74 -15.37 -2.11
N VAL A 89 -16.74 -16.02 -1.54
CA VAL A 89 -15.88 -15.43 -0.53
C VAL A 89 -14.58 -15.02 -1.19
N MET A 90 -14.26 -13.73 -1.11
CA MET A 90 -13.02 -13.13 -1.58
C MET A 90 -11.97 -13.18 -0.47
N ARG A 91 -10.79 -13.66 -0.84
CA ARG A 91 -9.53 -13.34 -0.18
C ARG A 91 -8.75 -12.39 -1.09
N ALA A 92 -8.26 -11.29 -0.53
CA ALA A 92 -7.50 -10.30 -1.28
C ALA A 92 -6.18 -9.97 -0.60
N GLN A 93 -5.20 -9.54 -1.40
CA GLN A 93 -3.94 -8.99 -0.92
C GLN A 93 -3.44 -7.90 -1.85
N ARG A 94 -2.62 -7.01 -1.32
CA ARG A 94 -1.89 -6.01 -2.09
C ARG A 94 -0.44 -5.89 -1.64
N SER A 95 0.43 -5.44 -2.54
CA SER A 95 1.81 -5.06 -2.22
C SER A 95 2.27 -3.96 -3.17
N ALA A 96 3.34 -3.24 -2.82
CA ALA A 96 3.97 -2.25 -3.68
C ALA A 96 5.44 -2.63 -3.94
N PRO A 97 5.74 -3.46 -4.95
CA PRO A 97 7.10 -3.93 -5.23
C PRO A 97 8.06 -2.80 -5.66
N LYS A 98 7.53 -1.69 -6.17
CA LYS A 98 8.32 -0.52 -6.56
C LYS A 98 7.67 0.74 -6.03
N LEU A 99 8.48 1.55 -5.37
CA LEU A 99 8.10 2.86 -4.91
C LEU A 99 9.32 3.78 -4.95
N ALA A 100 9.22 4.89 -5.67
CA ALA A 100 10.29 5.89 -5.75
C ALA A 100 9.72 7.30 -5.79
N TYR A 101 10.38 8.24 -5.12
CA TYR A 101 10.08 9.66 -5.26
C TYR A 101 10.35 10.12 -6.69
N ALA A 102 9.46 10.98 -7.20
CA ALA A 102 9.58 11.63 -8.49
C ALA A 102 9.21 13.11 -8.34
N ASP A 103 9.62 13.94 -9.30
CA ASP A 103 9.26 15.35 -9.26
C ASP A 103 7.72 15.53 -9.30
N GLY A 104 7.18 16.23 -8.30
CA GLY A 104 5.75 16.41 -8.11
C GLY A 104 4.94 15.14 -7.76
N GLY A 105 5.59 14.04 -7.34
CA GLY A 105 4.87 12.79 -7.12
C GLY A 105 5.69 11.58 -6.66
N VAL A 106 5.17 10.40 -7.00
CA VAL A 106 5.76 9.08 -6.69
C VAL A 106 5.53 8.14 -7.87
N ASP A 107 6.59 7.47 -8.32
CA ASP A 107 6.49 6.32 -9.21
C ASP A 107 6.13 5.09 -8.37
N LEU A 108 4.94 4.53 -8.61
CA LEU A 108 4.41 3.39 -7.87
C LEU A 108 4.12 2.22 -8.83
N ALA A 109 4.53 1.02 -8.45
CA ALA A 109 3.96 -0.21 -8.99
C ALA A 109 3.34 -0.99 -7.84
N VAL A 110 2.15 -1.54 -8.07
CA VAL A 110 1.46 -2.38 -7.09
C VAL A 110 1.12 -3.74 -7.68
N ASN A 111 1.02 -4.74 -6.83
CA ASN A 111 0.36 -5.99 -7.14
C ASN A 111 -0.94 -6.04 -6.33
N VAL A 112 -2.07 -6.26 -6.97
CA VAL A 112 -3.37 -6.48 -6.31
C VAL A 112 -3.91 -7.81 -6.77
N ALA A 113 -4.15 -8.72 -5.83
CA ALA A 113 -4.63 -10.06 -6.13
C ALA A 113 -5.93 -10.35 -5.38
N ILE A 114 -6.86 -10.99 -6.07
CA ILE A 114 -8.09 -11.53 -5.51
C ILE A 114 -8.23 -13.02 -5.84
N ASP A 115 -8.73 -13.78 -4.88
CA ASP A 115 -9.07 -15.19 -4.99
C ASP A 115 -10.48 -15.38 -4.42
N VAL A 116 -11.41 -15.73 -5.30
CA VAL A 116 -12.82 -15.92 -4.97
C VAL A 116 -13.13 -17.40 -5.06
N ALA A 117 -13.74 -17.94 -4.00
CA ALA A 117 -14.20 -19.32 -3.96
C ALA A 117 -15.43 -19.44 -3.07
N ARG A 118 -16.09 -20.60 -3.10
CA ARG A 118 -17.21 -20.93 -2.21
C ARG A 118 -16.84 -20.80 -0.73
N ARG A 119 -15.62 -21.20 -0.36
CA ARG A 119 -15.09 -21.15 1.01
C ARG A 119 -13.68 -20.59 0.98
N GLN A 120 -13.39 -19.71 1.93
CA GLN A 120 -12.03 -19.23 2.17
C GLN A 120 -11.74 -19.27 3.66
N ASP A 121 -10.47 -19.50 3.96
CA ASP A 121 -9.90 -19.36 5.28
C ASP A 121 -8.74 -18.35 5.21
N ALA A 122 -8.58 -17.53 6.23
CA ALA A 122 -7.52 -16.55 6.35
C ALA A 122 -6.93 -16.62 7.76
N ARG A 123 -5.60 -16.47 7.82
CA ARG A 123 -4.85 -16.35 9.07
C ARG A 123 -4.04 -15.07 9.02
N GLN A 124 -4.29 -14.18 9.99
CA GLN A 124 -3.56 -12.92 10.13
C GLN A 124 -3.10 -12.81 11.59
N GLY A 125 -1.79 -13.02 11.81
CA GLY A 125 -1.24 -13.13 13.16
C GLY A 125 -1.88 -14.29 13.93
N GLU A 126 -2.49 -13.97 15.08
CA GLU A 126 -3.19 -14.92 15.96
C GLU A 126 -4.64 -15.15 15.56
N THR A 127 -5.21 -14.32 14.68
CA THR A 127 -6.60 -14.45 14.26
C THR A 127 -6.74 -15.41 13.09
N GLN A 128 -7.67 -16.33 13.21
CA GLN A 128 -8.10 -17.22 12.12
C GLN A 128 -9.58 -16.96 11.82
N THR A 129 -9.88 -16.73 10.55
CA THR A 129 -11.23 -16.47 10.07
C THR A 129 -11.54 -17.43 8.93
N ALA A 130 -12.76 -17.96 8.91
CA ALA A 130 -13.27 -18.77 7.82
C ALA A 130 -14.66 -18.26 7.44
N MET A 131 -14.94 -18.22 6.14
CA MET A 131 -16.27 -17.93 5.62
C MET A 131 -16.60 -18.89 4.49
N ALA A 132 -17.87 -19.23 4.35
CA ALA A 132 -18.37 -20.11 3.30
C ALA A 132 -19.77 -19.70 2.82
N ILE A 133 -20.00 -19.88 1.52
CA ILE A 133 -21.32 -19.75 0.89
C ILE A 133 -22.07 -21.10 1.01
N PRO A 134 -23.33 -21.12 1.47
CA PRO A 134 -24.15 -22.32 1.58
C PRO A 134 -24.24 -23.13 0.29
N GLN A 135 -24.27 -24.46 0.39
CA GLN A 135 -24.15 -25.38 -0.77
C GLN A 135 -25.28 -25.24 -1.80
N ASP A 136 -26.47 -24.85 -1.34
CA ASP A 136 -27.67 -24.59 -2.14
C ASP A 136 -27.60 -23.26 -2.92
N VAL A 137 -26.62 -22.41 -2.64
CA VAL A 137 -26.38 -21.16 -3.36
C VAL A 137 -25.31 -21.37 -4.42
N ALA A 138 -25.55 -20.86 -5.63
CA ALA A 138 -24.59 -20.90 -6.73
C ALA A 138 -23.33 -20.11 -6.37
N ALA A 139 -22.15 -20.68 -6.64
CA ALA A 139 -20.88 -20.13 -6.16
C ALA A 139 -20.08 -19.43 -7.27
N LEU A 140 -19.52 -18.27 -6.94
CA LEU A 140 -18.45 -17.63 -7.68
C LEU A 140 -17.13 -18.36 -7.43
N ALA A 141 -16.31 -18.43 -8.48
CA ALA A 141 -14.95 -18.93 -8.40
C ALA A 141 -14.07 -18.20 -9.41
N GLY A 142 -12.89 -17.75 -8.99
CA GLY A 142 -11.96 -17.10 -9.90
C GLY A 142 -10.75 -16.51 -9.18
N LYS A 143 -9.68 -16.30 -9.93
CA LYS A 143 -8.47 -15.65 -9.43
C LYS A 143 -8.06 -14.57 -10.41
N GLN A 144 -7.63 -13.44 -9.87
CA GLN A 144 -7.13 -12.33 -10.67
C GLN A 144 -5.94 -11.70 -9.97
N LEU A 145 -4.93 -11.35 -10.76
CA LEU A 145 -3.78 -10.55 -10.34
C LEU A 145 -3.64 -9.42 -11.34
N VAL A 146 -3.65 -8.19 -10.84
CA VAL A 146 -3.34 -7.00 -11.63
C VAL A 146 -2.07 -6.35 -11.09
N GLN A 147 -1.25 -5.83 -11.99
CA GLN A 147 0.05 -5.23 -11.65
C GLN A 147 0.20 -3.81 -12.23
N PRO A 148 -0.72 -2.88 -11.89
CA PRO A 148 -0.66 -1.55 -12.46
C PRO A 148 0.56 -0.78 -11.95
N SER A 149 1.04 0.13 -12.80
CA SER A 149 2.10 1.07 -12.46
C SER A 149 1.71 2.48 -12.90
N TRP A 150 1.94 3.44 -12.03
CA TRP A 150 1.56 4.83 -12.22
C TRP A 150 2.70 5.76 -11.85
N LYS A 151 2.73 6.90 -12.53
CA LYS A 151 3.43 8.10 -12.08
C LYS A 151 2.43 8.96 -11.32
N LEU A 152 2.27 8.70 -10.03
CA LEU A 152 1.24 9.34 -9.21
C LEU A 152 1.62 10.78 -8.91
N LYS A 153 0.73 11.71 -9.25
CA LYS A 153 0.84 13.11 -8.81
C LYS A 153 0.23 13.27 -7.42
N TYR A 154 0.75 14.19 -6.62
CA TYR A 154 0.18 14.49 -5.31
C TYR A 154 -1.30 14.88 -5.40
N GLY A 155 -2.12 14.27 -4.54
CA GLY A 155 -3.57 14.45 -4.45
C GLY A 155 -4.38 13.83 -5.59
N LYS A 156 -3.75 13.27 -6.64
CA LYS A 156 -4.48 12.65 -7.75
C LYS A 156 -4.80 11.18 -7.42
N VAL A 157 -6.08 10.83 -7.52
CA VAL A 157 -6.55 9.46 -7.39
C VAL A 157 -6.43 8.74 -8.73
N GLU A 158 -5.76 7.59 -8.72
CA GLU A 158 -5.79 6.61 -9.80
C GLU A 158 -6.57 5.37 -9.34
N GLN A 159 -7.09 4.61 -10.30
CA GLN A 159 -7.89 3.42 -10.01
C GLN A 159 -7.66 2.28 -11.01
N VAL A 160 -7.95 1.07 -10.55
CA VAL A 160 -8.12 -0.12 -11.39
C VAL A 160 -9.34 -0.89 -10.89
N ASP A 161 -10.21 -1.28 -11.81
CA ASP A 161 -11.33 -2.17 -11.52
C ASP A 161 -10.87 -3.62 -11.69
N LEU A 162 -11.33 -4.48 -10.78
CA LEU A 162 -11.12 -5.91 -10.75
C LEU A 162 -12.47 -6.61 -10.97
N ASP A 163 -12.44 -7.91 -11.12
CA ASP A 163 -13.65 -8.72 -11.30
C ASP A 163 -14.60 -8.55 -10.11
N TYR A 164 -15.88 -8.88 -10.34
CA TYR A 164 -16.92 -8.92 -9.30
C TYR A 164 -17.19 -7.59 -8.58
N GLY A 165 -16.95 -6.45 -9.25
CA GLY A 165 -17.22 -5.11 -8.69
C GLY A 165 -16.20 -4.66 -7.64
N VAL A 166 -15.06 -5.36 -7.56
CA VAL A 166 -13.94 -4.98 -6.70
C VAL A 166 -13.18 -3.83 -7.36
N ARG A 167 -12.83 -2.82 -6.58
CA ARG A 167 -12.09 -1.64 -7.05
C ARG A 167 -10.90 -1.36 -6.15
N TYR A 168 -9.75 -1.14 -6.76
CA TYR A 168 -8.58 -0.61 -6.09
C TYR A 168 -8.35 0.85 -6.48
N GLN A 169 -8.17 1.71 -5.48
CA GLN A 169 -7.86 3.13 -5.66
C GLN A 169 -6.58 3.47 -4.92
N VAL A 170 -5.80 4.40 -5.48
CA VAL A 170 -4.55 4.86 -4.89
C VAL A 170 -4.32 6.34 -5.14
N CYS A 171 -3.69 7.01 -4.20
CA CYS A 171 -3.32 8.41 -4.24
C CYS A 171 -2.08 8.64 -3.37
N VAL A 172 -1.32 9.69 -3.65
CA VAL A 172 -0.17 10.08 -2.82
C VAL A 172 -0.42 11.43 -2.16
N GLN A 173 -0.19 11.49 -0.85
CA GLN A 173 -0.48 12.64 -0.01
C GLN A 173 0.80 13.12 0.67
N ARG A 174 1.12 14.41 0.59
CA ARG A 174 2.17 15.01 1.42
C ARG A 174 1.62 15.48 2.75
N TYR A 175 2.49 15.45 3.75
CA TYR A 175 2.28 16.04 5.05
C TYR A 175 3.40 17.05 5.33
N ASP A 176 3.06 18.15 6.00
CA ASP A 176 4.04 19.12 6.48
C ASP A 176 4.81 18.59 7.70
N ALA A 177 5.76 19.40 8.19
CA ALA A 177 6.60 19.04 9.34
C ALA A 177 5.81 18.83 10.65
N THR A 178 4.56 19.30 10.73
CA THR A 178 3.66 19.10 11.88
C THR A 178 2.78 17.86 11.73
N GLY A 179 2.87 17.16 10.59
CA GLY A 179 2.04 16.01 10.26
C GLY A 179 0.67 16.38 9.68
N LYS A 180 0.43 17.65 9.33
CA LYS A 180 -0.82 18.07 8.69
C LYS A 180 -0.74 17.79 7.19
N ALA A 181 -1.82 17.22 6.64
CA ALA A 181 -1.93 16.98 5.20
C ALA A 181 -1.90 18.30 4.41
N ILE A 182 -1.08 18.30 3.34
CA ILE A 182 -0.96 19.40 2.39
C ILE A 182 -1.90 19.17 1.20
N ASP A 183 -1.94 17.92 0.71
CA ASP A 183 -2.80 17.50 -0.40
C ASP A 183 -4.03 16.74 0.14
N SER A 184 -5.10 16.64 -0.65
CA SER A 184 -6.24 15.75 -0.36
C SER A 184 -6.19 14.53 -1.27
N CYS A 185 -6.51 13.36 -0.71
CA CYS A 185 -6.77 12.16 -1.50
C CYS A 185 -8.25 11.82 -1.36
N ASP A 186 -9.02 12.10 -2.41
CA ASP A 186 -10.48 11.93 -2.45
C ASP A 186 -10.88 10.46 -2.65
N ILE A 187 -10.33 9.59 -1.81
CA ILE A 187 -10.71 8.18 -1.67
C ILE A 187 -11.64 8.10 -0.46
N PRO A 188 -12.93 7.76 -0.65
CA PRO A 188 -13.91 7.72 0.43
C PRO A 188 -13.48 6.84 1.60
N PHE A 189 -13.86 7.25 2.81
CA PHE A 189 -13.94 6.32 3.93
C PHE A 189 -15.19 5.47 3.73
N ILE A 190 -15.05 4.18 3.98
CA ILE A 190 -16.06 3.15 3.68
C ILE A 190 -16.47 2.50 5.00
#